data_AF-A0A914KW79-F1
#
_entry.id   AF-A0A914KW79-F1
#
_cell.length_a   1.000
_cell.length_b   1.000
_cell.length_c   1.000
_cell.angle_alpha   90.00
_cell.angle_beta   90.00
_cell.angle_gamma   90.00
#
_symmetry.space_group_name_H-M   'P 1'
#
loop_
_entity.id
_entity.type
_entity.pdbx_description
1 polymer ?
#
loop_
_entity_poly.entity_id
_entity_poly.type
_entity_poly.pdbx_seq_one_letter_code
_entity_poly.pdbx_strand_id
1 'polypeptide(L)'
;MVCILGIEGSANKIGVGIICDGEVLSNPRRTFHAPPGEGFRPTETAVHHRQHIIQLVIEALRIAKIEGIFFWQEKAFLEKASKGTCDRKFLNRSYTIV
;
A
#
# COMPACT_ATOMS: atom_id res chain seq x y z
N MET A 1 21.19 -5.27 0.70
CA MET A 1 19.93 -4.79 1.27
C MET A 1 18.79 -5.60 0.69
N VAL A 2 18.23 -6.49 1.50
CA VAL A 2 17.05 -7.27 1.17
C VAL A 2 15.91 -6.76 2.03
N CYS A 3 14.81 -6.37 1.39
CA CYS A 3 13.62 -5.89 2.06
C CYS A 3 12.44 -6.83 1.78
N ILE A 4 11.64 -7.09 2.80
CA ILE A 4 10.46 -7.94 2.78
C ILE A 4 9.26 -7.08 3.15
N LEU A 5 8.19 -7.18 2.37
CA LEU A 5 6.89 -6.60 2.68
C LEU A 5 5.93 -7.73 3.05
N GLY A 6 5.36 -7.65 4.25
CA GLY A 6 4.36 -8.59 4.76
C GLY A 6 2.99 -7.93 4.86
N ILE A 7 1.94 -8.66 4.49
CA ILE A 7 0.54 -8.26 4.68
C ILE A 7 -0.12 -9.28 5.59
N GLU A 8 -0.72 -8.81 6.68
CA GLU A 8 -1.44 -9.66 7.64
C GLU A 8 -2.86 -9.14 7.78
N GLY A 9 -3.85 -10.03 7.66
CA GLY A 9 -5.27 -9.68 7.60
C GLY A 9 -6.21 -10.83 7.97
N SER A 10 -5.78 -11.70 8.89
CA SER A 10 -6.49 -12.95 9.22
C SER A 10 -7.74 -12.76 10.08
N ALA A 11 -7.75 -11.70 10.90
CA ALA A 11 -8.82 -11.39 11.85
C ALA A 11 -9.41 -10.00 11.57
N ASN A 12 -9.85 -9.28 12.59
CA ASN A 12 -10.42 -7.93 12.46
C ASN A 12 -9.40 -6.82 12.18
N LYS A 13 -8.13 -7.16 12.02
CA LYS A 13 -7.04 -6.22 11.78
C LYS A 13 -6.45 -6.47 10.41
N ILE A 14 -6.03 -5.39 9.77
CA ILE A 14 -5.19 -5.42 8.58
C ILE A 14 -3.93 -4.61 8.85
N GLY A 15 -2.78 -5.19 8.56
CA GLY A 15 -1.47 -4.58 8.76
C GLY A 15 -0.57 -4.82 7.57
N VAL A 16 0.33 -3.87 7.34
CA VAL A 16 1.43 -4.01 6.38
C VAL A 16 2.72 -3.70 7.11
N GLY A 17 3.67 -4.63 7.05
CA GLY A 17 4.99 -4.49 7.67
C GLY A 17 6.09 -4.52 6.63
N ILE A 18 7.14 -3.71 6.83
CA ILE A 18 8.37 -3.77 6.03
C ILE A 18 9.56 -4.04 6.94
N ILE A 19 10.34 -5.05 6.58
CA ILE A 19 11.58 -5.43 7.27
C ILE A 19 12.71 -5.38 6.25
N CYS A 20 13.82 -4.72 6.58
CA CYS A 20 15.02 -4.69 5.73
C CYS A 20 16.23 -5.14 6.53
N ASP A 21 16.97 -6.13 6.01
CA ASP A 21 18.17 -6.68 6.64
C ASP A 21 17.98 -7.06 8.14
N GLY A 22 16.76 -7.50 8.49
CA GLY A 22 16.39 -7.90 9.86
C GLY A 22 15.78 -6.80 10.74
N GLU A 23 15.77 -5.55 10.28
CA GLU A 23 15.19 -4.42 11.03
C GLU A 23 13.78 -4.07 10.55
N VAL A 24 12.87 -3.84 11.49
CA VAL A 24 11.49 -3.42 11.20
C VAL A 24 11.49 -1.92 10.88
N LEU A 25 11.24 -1.57 9.62
CA LEU A 25 11.19 -0.18 9.17
C LEU A 25 9.78 0.41 9.27
N SER A 26 8.74 -0.39 9.06
CA SER A 26 7.35 0.07 9.17
C SER A 26 6.40 -1.04 9.59
N ASN A 27 5.32 -0.67 10.28
CA ASN A 27 4.25 -1.58 10.71
C ASN A 27 2.89 -0.85 10.93
N PRO A 28 2.38 -0.06 9.96
CA PRO A 28 1.06 0.54 10.07
C PRO A 28 -0.05 -0.53 10.07
N ARG A 29 -1.10 -0.26 10.85
CA ARG A 29 -2.26 -1.15 11.00
C ARG A 29 -3.57 -0.38 11.07
N ARG A 30 -4.66 -1.04 10.67
CA ARG A 30 -6.04 -0.61 10.88
C ARG A 30 -6.84 -1.75 11.51
N THR A 31 -7.80 -1.39 12.34
CA THR A 31 -8.65 -2.33 13.08
C THR A 31 -10.10 -2.05 12.71
N PHE A 32 -10.82 -3.09 12.32
CA PHE A 32 -12.27 -3.05 12.20
C PHE A 32 -12.88 -3.16 13.59
N HIS A 33 -13.72 -2.16 13.91
CA HIS A 33 -14.49 -2.12 15.14
C HIS A 33 -15.96 -2.37 14.81
N ALA A 34 -16.47 -3.51 15.24
CA ALA A 34 -17.89 -3.82 15.13
C ALA A 34 -18.71 -2.91 16.07
N PRO A 35 -20.01 -2.70 15.77
CA PRO A 35 -20.91 -2.02 16.69
C PRO A 35 -20.91 -2.66 18.09
N PRO A 36 -21.15 -1.88 19.17
CA PRO A 36 -21.24 -2.42 20.51
C PRO A 36 -22.29 -3.53 20.61
N GLY A 37 -21.92 -4.68 21.17
CA GLY A 37 -22.81 -5.83 21.32
C GLY A 37 -22.74 -6.85 20.18
N GLU A 38 -21.97 -6.58 19.12
CA GLU A 38 -21.75 -7.51 18.02
C GLU A 38 -20.29 -7.95 17.88
N GLY A 39 -20.07 -9.13 17.28
CA GLY A 39 -18.74 -9.59 16.86
C GLY A 39 -18.42 -9.17 15.43
N PHE A 40 -17.14 -9.09 15.06
CA PHE A 40 -16.77 -8.79 13.68
C PHE A 40 -17.15 -9.94 12.74
N ARG A 41 -17.84 -9.62 11.65
CA ARG A 41 -18.26 -10.62 10.66
C ARG A 41 -17.21 -10.75 9.55
N PRO A 42 -16.94 -11.95 9.02
CA PRO A 42 -15.95 -12.14 7.96
C PRO A 42 -16.19 -11.25 6.74
N THR A 43 -17.44 -11.08 6.32
CA THR A 43 -17.81 -10.25 5.16
C THR A 43 -17.47 -8.78 5.37
N GLU A 44 -17.83 -8.20 6.52
CA GLU A 44 -17.56 -6.80 6.84
C GLU A 44 -16.06 -6.54 7.00
N THR A 45 -15.38 -7.47 7.64
CA THR A 45 -13.92 -7.44 7.82
C THR A 45 -13.20 -7.48 6.47
N ALA A 46 -13.65 -8.33 5.54
CA ALA A 46 -13.10 -8.37 4.18
C ALA A 46 -13.35 -7.07 3.39
N VAL A 47 -14.49 -6.41 3.59
CA VAL A 47 -14.74 -5.07 3.01
C VAL A 47 -13.78 -4.05 3.62
N HIS A 48 -13.63 -4.04 4.94
CA HIS A 48 -12.69 -3.15 5.64
C HIS A 48 -11.25 -3.35 5.13
N HIS A 49 -10.79 -4.59 4.97
CA HIS A 49 -9.44 -4.88 4.48
C HIS A 49 -9.22 -4.34 3.06
N ARG A 50 -10.18 -4.57 2.14
CA ARG A 50 -10.10 -4.07 0.76
C ARG A 50 -10.06 -2.55 0.68
N GLN A 51 -10.78 -1.86 1.56
CA GLN A 51 -10.79 -0.40 1.60
C GLN A 51 -9.47 0.22 2.09
N HIS A 52 -8.72 -0.49 2.96
CA HIS A 52 -7.55 0.07 3.63
C HIS A 52 -6.21 -0.45 3.10
N ILE A 53 -6.17 -1.62 2.45
CA ILE A 53 -4.89 -2.28 2.11
C ILE A 53 -3.98 -1.44 1.22
N ILE A 54 -4.53 -0.77 0.19
CA ILE A 54 -3.74 0.05 -0.72
C ILE A 54 -3.12 1.25 0.02
N GLN A 55 -3.91 1.92 0.85
CA GLN A 55 -3.44 3.05 1.65
C GLN A 55 -2.37 2.61 2.65
N LEU A 56 -2.54 1.45 3.28
CA LEU A 56 -1.57 0.88 4.22
C LEU A 56 -0.25 0.51 3.55
N VAL A 57 -0.28 -0.04 2.32
CA VAL A 57 0.95 -0.31 1.56
C VAL A 57 1.70 0.98 1.25
N ILE A 58 1.00 2.02 0.81
CA ILE A 58 1.59 3.33 0.53
C ILE A 58 2.17 3.96 1.82
N GLU A 59 1.42 3.89 2.92
CA GLU A 59 1.86 4.37 4.23
C GLU A 59 3.11 3.62 4.71
N ALA A 60 3.13 2.30 4.59
CA ALA A 60 4.26 1.46 4.99
C ALA A 60 5.52 1.79 4.20
N LEU A 61 5.40 1.95 2.86
CA LEU A 61 6.52 2.35 2.00
C LEU A 61 7.04 3.74 2.34
N ARG A 62 6.14 4.69 2.62
CA ARG A 62 6.50 6.07 3.00
C ARG A 62 7.23 6.10 4.34
N ILE A 63 6.74 5.37 5.36
CA ILE A 63 7.39 5.27 6.68
C ILE A 63 8.78 4.63 6.54
N ALA A 64 8.90 3.56 5.74
CA ALA A 64 10.16 2.89 5.49
C ALA A 64 11.13 3.69 4.61
N LYS A 65 10.71 4.86 4.08
CA LYS A 65 11.48 5.72 3.16
C LYS A 65 11.98 4.98 1.91
N ILE A 66 11.19 4.03 1.41
CA ILE A 66 11.51 3.28 0.20
C ILE A 66 10.84 3.98 -1.00
N GLU A 67 11.66 4.66 -1.80
CA GLU A 67 11.22 5.34 -3.01
C GLU A 67 11.37 4.38 -4.22
N GLY A 68 10.30 4.13 -4.97
CA GLY A 68 10.41 3.37 -6.23
C GLY A 68 9.13 2.76 -6.79
N ILE A 69 8.17 2.39 -5.95
CA ILE A 69 6.97 1.64 -6.41
C ILE A 69 5.82 2.57 -6.86
N PHE A 70 5.70 3.78 -6.30
CA PHE A 70 4.61 4.71 -6.64
C PHE A 70 5.07 6.14 -7.00
N PHE A 71 6.37 6.41 -6.95
CA PHE A 71 6.90 7.78 -7.08
C PHE A 71 6.76 8.37 -8.50
N TRP A 72 6.46 7.55 -9.50
CA TRP A 72 6.49 7.96 -10.91
C TRP A 72 5.18 8.51 -11.47
N GLN A 73 4.02 8.33 -10.84
CA GLN A 73 2.78 8.88 -11.41
C GLN A 73 2.67 10.40 -11.24
N GLU A 74 3.14 10.97 -10.14
CA GLU A 74 2.89 12.40 -9.85
C GLU A 74 3.95 13.32 -10.49
N LYS A 75 5.24 12.96 -10.41
CA LYS A 75 6.31 13.77 -11.01
C LYS A 75 6.29 13.78 -12.54
N ALA A 76 6.01 12.63 -13.17
CA ALA A 76 5.98 12.56 -14.63
C ALA A 76 4.77 13.30 -15.25
N PHE A 77 3.67 13.45 -14.51
CA PHE A 77 2.49 14.17 -14.99
C PHE A 77 2.70 15.68 -14.92
N LEU A 78 3.24 16.21 -13.82
CA LEU A 78 3.48 17.64 -13.64
C LEU A 78 4.55 18.19 -14.60
N GLU A 79 5.61 17.41 -14.87
CA GLU A 79 6.71 17.84 -15.75
C GLU A 79 6.35 17.79 -17.25
N LYS A 80 5.36 16.97 -17.62
CA LYS A 80 4.87 16.84 -19.01
C LYS A 80 3.65 17.73 -19.30
N ALA A 81 2.81 18.00 -18.29
CA ALA A 81 1.73 18.97 -18.40
C ALA A 81 2.25 20.38 -18.74
N SER A 82 3.43 20.75 -18.23
CA SER A 82 4.06 22.04 -18.57
C SER A 82 4.64 22.08 -20.00
N LYS A 83 4.80 20.93 -20.67
CA LYS A 83 5.44 20.80 -22.00
C LYS A 83 4.47 20.38 -23.11
N GLY A 84 3.17 20.38 -22.86
CA GLY A 84 2.12 20.23 -23.89
C GLY A 84 2.15 18.94 -24.72
N THR A 85 2.92 17.93 -24.33
CA THR A 85 3.13 16.71 -25.11
C THR A 85 2.48 15.52 -24.40
N CYS A 86 1.25 15.21 -24.83
CA CYS A 86 0.53 14.02 -24.41
C CYS A 86 1.04 12.81 -25.21
N ASP A 87 2.12 12.17 -24.73
CA ASP A 87 2.62 10.94 -25.35
C ASP A 87 2.10 9.70 -24.59
N ARG A 88 1.22 8.93 -25.24
CA ARG A 88 0.51 7.74 -24.73
C ARG A 88 1.42 6.52 -24.46
N LYS A 89 2.73 6.64 -24.61
CA LYS A 89 3.68 5.50 -24.56
C LYS A 89 4.12 5.05 -23.16
N PHE A 90 3.68 5.70 -22.09
CA PHE A 90 4.15 5.38 -20.72
C PHE A 90 3.39 4.21 -20.03
N LEU A 91 2.41 3.58 -20.69
CA LEU A 91 1.54 2.58 -20.07
C LEU A 91 2.09 1.14 -20.02
N ASN A 92 3.25 0.84 -20.62
CA ASN A 92 3.76 -0.54 -20.70
C ASN A 92 5.02 -0.76 -19.83
N ARG A 93 4.89 -0.63 -18.52
CA ARG A 93 5.76 -1.39 -17.60
C ARG A 93 4.89 -2.21 -16.66
N SER A 94 4.66 -3.45 -17.07
CA SER A 94 4.11 -4.50 -16.23
C SER A 94 5.08 -4.71 -15.06
N TYR A 95 4.69 -4.27 -13.87
CA TYR A 95 5.32 -4.74 -12.65
C TYR A 95 4.61 -6.05 -12.29
N THR A 96 5.26 -7.18 -12.54
CA THR A 96 4.83 -8.47 -12.01
C THR A 96 4.99 -8.41 -10.50
N ILE A 97 3.87 -8.24 -9.81
CA ILE A 97 3.77 -8.60 -8.39
C ILE A 97 3.72 -10.12 -8.37
N VAL A 98 4.83 -10.75 -7.96
CA VAL A 98 4.86 -12.17 -7.58
C VAL A 98 4.10 -12.38 -6.28
#